data_AF-A0A844CG65-F1
#
_entry.id   AF-A0A844CG65-F1
#
_cell.length_a   1.000
_cell.length_b   1.000
_cell.length_c   1.000
_cell.angle_alpha   90.00
_cell.angle_beta   90.00
_cell.angle_gamma   90.00
#
_symmetry.space_group_name_H-M   'P 1'
#
loop_
_entity.id
_entity.type
_entity.pdbx_description
1 polymer ?
#
loop_
_entity_poly.entity_id
_entity_poly.type
_entity_poly.pdbx_seq_one_letter_code
_entity_poly.pdbx_strand_id
1 'polypeptide(L)' 'MTCFRQHIAARGGKAAVVEGDAAFTRHVVIEFADMEPALACYHSPEYQRARRERADVAEAMIAIVESLPG' A
#
# COMPACT_ATOMS: atom_id res chain seq x y z
N MET A 1 16.28 0.98 -5.78
CA MET A 1 14.82 1.20 -5.73
C MET A 1 14.31 1.26 -7.16
N THR A 2 13.99 0.12 -7.76
CA THR A 2 13.34 0.12 -9.09
C THR A 2 12.18 -0.84 -9.03
N CYS A 3 11.18 -0.49 -8.21
CA CYS A 3 9.85 -1.04 -8.38
C CYS A 3 9.25 -0.25 -9.56
N PHE A 4 8.93 -0.96 -10.64
CA PHE A 4 8.49 -0.43 -11.93
C PHE A 4 7.40 0.65 -11.78
N ARG A 5 7.47 1.69 -12.65
CA ARG A 5 6.55 2.83 -12.80
C ARG A 5 5.38 2.89 -11.79
N GLN A 6 5.71 3.25 -10.56
CA GLN A 6 4.73 3.41 -9.48
C GLN A 6 4.26 4.87 -9.45
N HIS A 7 2.95 5.09 -9.51
CA HIS A 7 2.34 6.39 -9.29
C HIS A 7 1.74 6.46 -7.89
N ILE A 8 2.10 7.48 -7.11
CA ILE A 8 1.57 7.67 -5.76
C ILE A 8 0.32 8.54 -5.88
N ALA A 9 -0.86 7.91 -5.87
CA ALA A 9 -2.14 8.60 -5.93
C ALA A 9 -2.47 9.32 -4.62
N ALA A 10 -2.13 8.73 -3.47
CA ALA A 10 -2.31 9.34 -2.16
C ALA A 10 -1.26 8.85 -1.15
N ARG A 11 -0.81 9.74 -0.25
CA ARG A 11 0.17 9.38 0.80
C ARG A 11 0.01 10.18 2.08
N GLY A 12 -0.76 9.65 3.02
CA GLY A 12 -0.73 10.01 4.44
C GLY A 12 -1.17 11.43 4.80
N GLY A 13 -1.92 12.11 3.92
CA GLY A 13 -2.58 13.37 4.24
C GLY A 13 -3.80 13.18 5.17
N LYS A 14 -4.56 14.25 5.38
CA LYS A 14 -5.82 14.22 6.15
C LYS A 14 -6.75 13.15 5.57
N ALA A 15 -7.11 12.17 6.41
CA ALA A 15 -8.07 11.13 6.07
C ALA A 15 -9.35 11.33 6.90
N ALA A 16 -10.50 11.08 6.30
CA ALA A 16 -11.80 11.05 6.96
C ALA A 16 -12.48 9.74 6.60
N VAL A 17 -12.65 8.86 7.58
CA VAL A 17 -13.43 7.63 7.43
C VAL A 17 -14.89 8.02 7.61
N VAL A 18 -15.65 7.97 6.51
CA VAL A 18 -17.06 8.38 6.46
C VAL A 18 -18.02 7.25 6.84
N GLU A 19 -17.57 6.00 6.70
CA GLU A 19 -18.31 4.78 7.03
C GLU A 19 -17.31 3.66 7.39
N GLY A 20 -17.64 2.80 8.37
CA GLY A 20 -16.79 1.72 8.84
C GLY A 20 -15.88 2.09 10.03
N ASP A 21 -14.98 1.17 10.38
CA ASP A 21 -14.04 1.35 11.50
C ASP A 21 -12.91 2.33 11.10
N ALA A 22 -12.61 3.27 12.02
CA ALA A 22 -11.58 4.28 11.86
C ALA A 22 -10.22 3.88 12.47
N ALA A 23 -10.00 2.57 12.66
CA ALA A 23 -8.76 2.03 13.22
C ALA A 23 -7.47 2.48 12.48
N PHE A 24 -7.56 2.79 11.18
CA PHE A 24 -6.43 3.24 10.38
C PHE A 24 -6.47 4.76 10.13
N THR A 25 -5.43 5.46 10.58
CA THR A 25 -5.33 6.93 10.46
C THR A 25 -4.52 7.38 9.25
N ARG A 26 -3.68 6.49 8.68
CA ARG A 26 -2.76 6.81 7.58
C ARG A 26 -2.98 5.89 6.38
N HIS A 27 -3.33 6.51 5.26
CA HIS A 27 -3.65 5.80 4.01
C HIS A 27 -2.58 6.07 2.95
N VAL A 28 -2.21 5.04 2.19
CA VAL A 28 -1.31 5.17 1.04
C VAL A 28 -1.91 4.38 -0.10
N VAL A 29 -2.09 5.03 -1.25
CA VAL A 29 -2.59 4.41 -2.48
C VAL A 29 -1.50 4.53 -3.53
N ILE A 30 -1.08 3.39 -4.05
CA ILE A 30 -0.03 3.27 -5.05
C ILE A 30 -0.64 2.55 -6.25
N GLU A 31 -0.58 3.21 -7.39
CA GLU A 31 -0.99 2.66 -8.66
C GLU A 31 0.21 2.02 -9.37
N PHE A 32 -0.01 0.82 -9.87
CA PHE A 32 0.94 0.05 -10.67
C PHE A 32 0.32 -0.19 -12.04
N ALA A 33 1.16 -0.42 -13.05
CA ALA A 33 0.69 -0.75 -14.40
C ALA A 33 -0.11 -2.06 -14.42
N ASP A 34 0.34 -3.06 -13.66
CA ASP A 34 -0.24 -4.39 -13.58
C ASP A 34 -0.15 -4.96 -12.15
N MET A 35 -0.88 -6.04 -11.88
CA MET A 35 -0.90 -6.69 -10.55
C MET A 35 0.42 -7.38 -10.20
N GLU A 36 1.10 -8.00 -11.17
CA GLU A 36 2.35 -8.73 -10.94
C GLU A 36 3.47 -7.83 -10.36
N PRO A 37 3.77 -6.64 -10.93
CA PRO A 37 4.69 -5.68 -10.32
C PRO A 37 4.33 -5.30 -8.88
N ALA A 38 3.04 -5.14 -8.56
CA ALA A 38 2.60 -4.79 -7.20
C ALA A 38 2.91 -5.92 -6.21
N LEU A 39 2.61 -7.17 -6.59
CA LEU A 39 2.93 -8.36 -5.80
C LEU A 39 4.44 -8.54 -5.64
N ALA A 40 5.21 -8.39 -6.72
CA ALA A 40 6.67 -8.45 -6.67
C ALA A 40 7.25 -7.38 -5.73
N CYS A 41 6.69 -6.16 -5.74
CA CYS A 41 7.05 -5.10 -4.80
C CYS A 41 6.84 -5.53 -3.35
N TYR A 42 5.65 -6.07 -3.04
CA TYR A 42 5.29 -6.50 -1.69
C TYR A 42 6.15 -7.68 -1.20
N HIS A 43 6.48 -8.63 -2.09
CA HIS A 43 7.31 -9.79 -1.76
C HIS A 43 8.82 -9.50 -1.79
N SER A 44 9.24 -8.31 -2.23
CA SER A 44 10.66 -7.95 -2.29
C SER A 44 11.35 -8.04 -0.92
N PRO A 45 12.63 -8.47 -0.87
CA PRO A 45 13.39 -8.51 0.37
C PRO A 45 13.44 -7.16 1.11
N GLU A 46 13.50 -6.07 0.35
CA GLU A 46 13.52 -4.71 0.87
C GLU A 46 12.19 -4.36 1.55
N TYR A 47 11.05 -4.65 0.90
CA TYR A 47 9.74 -4.40 1.50
C TYR A 47 9.50 -5.27 2.72
N GLN A 48 9.88 -6.55 2.65
CA GLN A 48 9.75 -7.46 3.80
C GLN A 48 10.61 -7.02 5.00
N ARG A 49 11.79 -6.44 4.75
CA ARG A 49 12.59 -5.82 5.83
C ARG A 49 11.88 -4.63 6.44
N ALA A 50 11.38 -3.69 5.63
CA ALA A 50 10.62 -2.53 6.11
C ALA A 50 9.34 -2.94 6.86
N ARG A 51 8.65 -4.00 6.39
CA ARG A 51 7.46 -4.55 7.06
C ARG A 51 7.80 -5.09 8.45
N ARG A 52 8.94 -5.79 8.61
CA ARG A 52 9.40 -6.28 9.92
C ARG A 52 9.69 -5.14 10.88
N GLU A 53 10.40 -4.10 10.42
CA GLU A 53 10.68 -2.91 11.23
C GLU A 53 9.40 -2.18 11.68
N ARG A 54 8.33 -2.25 10.88
CA ARG A 54 7.02 -1.66 11.21
C ARG A 54 6.21 -2.49 12.19
N ALA A 55 6.41 -3.81 12.27
CA ALA A 55 5.49 -4.74 12.93
C ALA A 55 5.20 -4.39 14.40
N ASP A 56 6.19 -3.86 15.12
CA ASP A 56 6.05 -3.51 16.54
C ASP A 56 5.61 -2.06 16.78
N VAL A 57 5.50 -1.26 15.72
CA VAL A 57 5.25 0.20 15.81
C VAL A 57 3.88 0.58 15.27
N ALA A 58 3.37 -0.15 14.28
CA ALA A 58 2.07 0.16 13.68
C ALA A 58 1.39 -1.08 13.11
N GLU A 59 0.09 -1.18 13.35
CA GLU A 59 -0.79 -2.08 12.62
C GLU A 59 -1.06 -1.50 11.23
N ALA A 60 -1.15 -2.38 10.23
CA ALA A 60 -1.45 -1.95 8.88
C ALA A 60 -2.18 -3.03 8.09
N MET A 61 -3.30 -2.64 7.50
CA MET A 61 -3.98 -3.39 6.46
C MET A 61 -3.41 -3.01 5.09
N ILE A 62 -3.04 -4.00 4.29
CA ILE A 62 -2.54 -3.82 2.93
C ILE A 62 -3.32 -4.76 2.03
N ALA A 63 -3.92 -4.21 0.97
CA ALA A 63 -4.59 -4.96 -0.07
C ALA A 63 -3.98 -4.58 -1.42
N ILE A 64 -3.86 -5.58 -2.30
CA ILE A 64 -3.51 -5.40 -3.72
C ILE A 64 -4.73 -5.87 -4.49
N VAL A 65 -5.28 -4.98 -5.31
CA VAL A 65 -6.57 -5.19 -5.96
C VAL A 65 -6.41 -4.87 -7.44
N GLU A 66 -6.93 -5.74 -8.30
CA GLU A 66 -7.03 -5.49 -9.74
C GLU A 66 -8.22 -4.59 -10.04
N SER A 67 -8.09 -3.66 -10.98
CA SER A 67 -9.21 -2.81 -11.39
C SER A 67 -10.19 -3.58 -12.28
N LEU A 68 -11.47 -3.26 -12.19
CA LEU A 68 -12.45 -3.76 -13.16
C LEU A 68 -12.18 -3.18 -14.56
N PRO A 69 -12.54 -3.88 -15.64
CA PRO A 69 -12.58 -3.30 -16.97
C PRO A 69 -13.47 -2.06 -16.97
N GLY A 70 -12.98 -0.98 -17.60
CA GLY A 70 -13.72 0.28 -17.78
C GLY A 70 -14.71 0.24 -18.93
#